data_AF-A0A7X6WKQ8-F1
#
_entry.id   AF-A0A7X6WKQ8-F1
#
_cell.length_a   1.000
_cell.length_b   1.000
_cell.length_c   1.000
_cell.angle_alpha   90.00
_cell.angle_beta   90.00
_cell.angle_gamma   90.00
#
_symmetry.space_group_name_H-M   'P 1'
#
loop_
_entity.id
_entity.type
_entity.pdbx_description
1 polymer ?
#
loop_
_entity_poly.entity_id
_entity_poly.type
_entity_poly.pdbx_seq_one_letter_code
_entity_poly.pdbx_strand_id
1 'polypeptide(L)'
;MSYVALYREWRPQSFQEVVGQSHVTRTLLNALKQERVSHAYLFCGPRGTGKTSVAKILAKAVNCLEPQAGEPCNQCLNCQSITAGSSLDVLEIDAASNRGIDEIRELRERVQFVPSGGRFRVYIIDEVHMLTTEAFNALLKTLEEPPGHVIFVLATTEAHKVPTTILSRCQRFDFHRIALADLAERLRVVAKKQNISISEEALMAIVRTAEGGMRDALSLLDQCAGFADSVVSLEDVNQVLGTVSETLLAQTVDALAQNEPATLLRLVEEVVNQGKDVRKFVRDLIGYLRDLLLIRLGDRTSQLVIVSETNQERLTLQANQWPTERLIQLIHHFTRVESEMKWAIQPRWMLEASLVEAASGYDSDSLETLKHRVELLEKHLGQLIGPGKQVGDQAVQSNPVVEKNKAASSLKSISEGVPGAVPEKPKQSKLLTQPVQQREISEQLPPEPSDIKPPAEKQSTGELNLTLIQAQWKQFMEALRKRSISLHALVLEAEPTDWLEGTLRLSFRKGRNFHRQKVEETANKTIVEEILSQVFQQPLRICCSMQDSDEPNQKPDSQNPSELDDPWQDPLVRGAAEIFGADRIKIK
;
A
#
# COMPACT_ATOMS: atom_id res chain seq x y z
N MET A 1 -29.48 8.25 -29.31
CA MET A 1 -28.01 8.28 -29.15
C MET A 1 -27.70 7.66 -27.80
N SER A 2 -26.71 6.76 -27.72
CA SER A 2 -26.27 6.19 -26.44
C SER A 2 -25.78 7.30 -25.53
N TYR A 3 -26.26 7.34 -24.28
CA TYR A 3 -25.76 8.27 -23.26
C TYR A 3 -24.24 8.13 -23.13
N VAL A 4 -23.50 9.21 -23.37
CA VAL A 4 -22.04 9.24 -23.17
C VAL A 4 -21.79 9.95 -21.85
N ALA A 5 -21.14 9.28 -20.92
CA ALA A 5 -20.80 9.86 -19.63
C ALA A 5 -19.96 11.14 -19.78
N LEU A 6 -20.20 12.14 -18.92
CA LEU A 6 -19.60 13.47 -19.03
C LEU A 6 -18.07 13.43 -19.04
N TYR A 7 -17.45 12.53 -18.28
CA TYR A 7 -15.99 12.41 -18.23
C TYR A 7 -15.37 11.92 -19.56
N ARG A 8 -16.15 11.29 -20.44
CA ARG A 8 -15.72 10.90 -21.79
C ARG A 8 -15.97 12.00 -22.79
N GLU A 9 -17.16 12.60 -22.76
CA GLU A 9 -17.56 13.67 -23.66
C GLU A 9 -16.68 14.92 -23.49
N TRP A 10 -16.39 15.30 -22.24
CA TRP A 10 -15.61 16.47 -21.89
C TRP A 10 -14.11 16.20 -21.72
N ARG A 11 -13.63 15.06 -22.24
CA ARG A 11 -12.19 14.78 -22.29
C ARG A 11 -11.52 15.84 -23.19
N PRO A 12 -10.47 16.54 -22.72
CA PRO A 12 -9.86 17.62 -23.48
C PRO A 12 -9.25 17.10 -24.78
N GLN A 13 -9.44 17.84 -25.86
CA GLN A 13 -8.97 17.49 -27.21
C GLN A 13 -7.75 18.30 -27.66
N SER A 14 -7.43 19.37 -26.95
CA SER A 14 -6.28 20.25 -27.20
C SER A 14 -5.51 20.53 -25.90
N PHE A 15 -4.26 20.99 -26.01
CA PHE A 15 -3.46 21.34 -24.83
C PHE A 15 -4.05 22.54 -24.06
N GLN A 16 -4.76 23.44 -24.74
CA GLN A 16 -5.41 24.61 -24.13
C GLN A 16 -6.61 24.25 -23.24
N GLU A 17 -7.29 23.15 -23.54
CA GLU A 17 -8.44 22.70 -22.75
C GLU A 17 -8.04 21.98 -21.46
N VAL A 18 -6.75 21.68 -21.27
CA VAL A 18 -6.23 20.99 -20.10
C VAL A 18 -6.13 21.98 -18.94
N VAL A 19 -6.82 21.67 -17.85
CA VAL A 19 -6.91 22.54 -16.67
C VAL A 19 -5.81 22.24 -15.67
N GLY A 20 -5.18 23.27 -15.10
CA GLY A 20 -4.25 23.17 -13.96
C GLY A 20 -2.85 22.61 -14.25
N GLN A 21 -2.51 22.27 -15.49
CA GLN A 21 -1.21 21.64 -15.86
C GLN A 21 -0.40 22.49 -16.85
N SER A 22 -0.27 23.80 -16.58
CA SER A 22 0.37 24.76 -17.48
C SER A 22 1.86 24.47 -17.73
N HIS A 23 2.59 23.95 -16.74
CA HIS A 23 4.01 23.59 -16.88
C HIS A 23 4.23 22.41 -17.83
N VAL A 24 3.38 21.37 -17.75
CA VAL A 24 3.46 20.19 -18.63
C VAL A 24 3.05 20.56 -20.06
N THR A 25 1.87 21.16 -20.21
CA THR A 25 1.30 21.50 -21.52
C THR A 25 2.19 22.46 -22.30
N ARG A 26 2.73 23.51 -21.65
CA ARG A 26 3.65 24.46 -22.30
C ARG A 26 4.94 23.81 -22.74
N THR A 27 5.50 22.90 -21.94
CA THR A 27 6.76 22.21 -22.25
C THR A 27 6.58 21.27 -23.44
N LEU A 28 5.49 20.48 -23.46
CA LEU A 28 5.17 19.59 -24.59
C LEU A 28 4.88 20.39 -25.86
N LEU A 29 4.13 21.49 -25.77
CA LEU A 29 3.81 22.35 -26.90
C LEU A 29 5.07 23.01 -27.48
N ASN A 30 6.01 23.42 -26.63
CA ASN A 30 7.32 23.92 -27.08
C ASN A 30 8.15 22.82 -27.76
N ALA A 31 8.16 21.60 -27.23
CA ALA A 31 8.87 20.47 -27.83
C ALA A 31 8.31 20.13 -29.21
N LEU A 32 6.98 20.16 -29.37
CA LEU A 32 6.29 19.96 -30.64
C LEU A 32 6.61 21.06 -31.66
N LYS A 33 6.58 22.34 -31.23
CA LYS A 33 6.96 23.48 -32.09
C LYS A 33 8.41 23.42 -32.59
N GLN A 34 9.31 22.88 -31.76
CA GLN A 34 10.73 22.78 -32.07
C GLN A 34 11.08 21.45 -32.76
N GLU A 35 10.10 20.58 -33.01
CA GLU A 35 10.28 19.22 -33.54
C GLU A 35 11.28 18.38 -32.71
N ARG A 36 11.36 18.63 -31.40
CA ARG A 36 12.21 17.92 -30.43
C ARG A 36 11.39 16.99 -29.56
N VAL A 37 10.64 16.08 -30.19
CA VAL A 37 9.89 15.05 -29.48
C VAL A 37 10.84 13.95 -29.00
N SER A 38 10.65 13.51 -27.75
CA SER A 38 11.38 12.38 -27.18
C SER A 38 10.76 11.06 -27.64
N HIS A 39 11.57 10.00 -27.70
CA HIS A 39 11.10 8.65 -27.94
C HIS A 39 10.33 8.07 -26.75
N ALA A 40 10.51 8.61 -25.53
CA ALA A 40 9.86 8.13 -24.33
C ALA A 40 9.49 9.27 -23.35
N TYR A 41 8.25 9.23 -22.89
CA TYR A 41 7.64 10.14 -21.92
C TYR A 41 7.12 9.36 -20.72
N LEU A 42 7.35 9.87 -19.51
CA LEU A 42 6.77 9.33 -18.29
C LEU A 42 5.92 10.39 -17.60
N PHE A 43 4.61 10.15 -17.56
CA PHE A 43 3.62 11.00 -16.92
C PHE A 43 3.32 10.45 -15.54
N CYS A 44 3.75 11.16 -14.51
CA CYS A 44 3.58 10.80 -13.11
C CYS A 44 2.54 11.70 -12.45
N GLY A 45 1.72 11.16 -11.56
CA GLY A 45 0.88 12.00 -10.69
C GLY A 45 -0.44 11.36 -10.31
N PRO A 46 -1.23 11.98 -9.42
CA PRO A 46 -2.48 11.41 -8.92
C PRO A 46 -3.48 11.05 -10.02
N ARG A 47 -4.43 10.16 -9.72
CA ARG A 47 -5.51 9.80 -10.65
C ARG A 47 -6.35 11.04 -10.97
N GLY A 48 -6.92 11.09 -12.19
CA GLY A 48 -7.83 12.16 -12.59
C GLY A 48 -7.18 13.51 -12.96
N THR A 49 -5.85 13.65 -12.89
CA THR A 49 -5.11 14.89 -13.24
C THR A 49 -4.89 15.11 -14.74
N GLY A 50 -5.32 14.15 -15.59
CA GLY A 50 -5.29 14.28 -17.05
C GLY A 50 -4.12 13.58 -17.76
N LYS A 51 -3.32 12.75 -17.09
CA LYS A 51 -2.18 12.01 -17.68
C LYS A 51 -2.50 11.34 -19.03
N THR A 52 -3.46 10.42 -19.04
CA THR A 52 -3.87 9.68 -20.25
C THR A 52 -4.53 10.59 -21.29
N SER A 53 -5.15 11.71 -20.87
CA SER A 53 -5.73 12.69 -21.81
C SER A 53 -4.64 13.47 -22.53
N VAL A 54 -3.63 13.96 -21.80
CA VAL A 54 -2.47 14.64 -22.37
C VAL A 54 -1.67 13.69 -23.27
N ALA A 55 -1.57 12.40 -22.90
CA ALA A 55 -0.95 11.38 -23.75
C ALA A 55 -1.64 11.26 -25.12
N LYS A 56 -2.99 11.24 -25.14
CA LYS A 56 -3.76 11.23 -26.39
C LYS A 56 -3.61 12.52 -27.18
N ILE A 57 -3.60 13.68 -26.53
CA ILE A 57 -3.39 14.97 -27.19
C ILE A 57 -1.99 15.01 -27.84
N LEU A 58 -0.96 14.52 -27.14
CA LEU A 58 0.39 14.38 -27.70
C LEU A 58 0.39 13.45 -28.91
N ALA A 59 -0.24 12.28 -28.81
CA ALA A 59 -0.36 11.32 -29.92
C ALA A 59 -1.05 11.92 -31.14
N LYS A 60 -2.08 12.75 -30.93
CA LYS A 60 -2.73 13.50 -32.00
C LYS A 60 -1.82 14.56 -32.60
N ALA A 61 -1.10 15.32 -31.77
CA ALA A 61 -0.26 16.41 -32.24
C ALA A 61 0.89 15.91 -33.12
N VAL A 62 1.53 14.79 -32.76
CA VAL A 62 2.63 14.21 -33.55
C VAL A 62 2.17 13.59 -34.87
N ASN A 63 0.93 13.10 -34.93
CA ASN A 63 0.34 12.47 -36.12
C ASN A 63 -0.63 13.37 -36.89
N CYS A 64 -0.77 14.64 -36.49
CA CYS A 64 -1.62 15.60 -37.16
C CYS A 64 -1.06 15.93 -38.56
N LEU A 65 -1.93 15.98 -39.57
CA LEU A 65 -1.54 16.40 -40.92
C LEU A 65 -1.29 17.92 -41.00
N GLU A 66 -2.06 18.69 -40.23
CA GLU A 66 -2.04 20.15 -40.21
C GLU A 66 -1.94 20.66 -38.76
N PRO A 67 -0.78 20.49 -38.08
CA PRO A 67 -0.62 21.00 -36.73
C PRO A 67 -0.59 22.54 -36.72
N GLN A 68 -1.34 23.16 -35.82
CA GLN A 68 -1.35 24.62 -35.66
C GLN A 68 -0.54 24.98 -34.42
N ALA A 69 0.65 25.54 -34.61
CA ALA A 69 1.54 25.93 -33.52
C ALA A 69 1.81 24.80 -32.50
N GLY A 70 1.94 23.56 -32.97
CA GLY A 70 2.14 22.37 -32.12
C GLY A 70 0.86 21.77 -31.53
N GLU A 71 -0.32 22.33 -31.83
CA GLU A 71 -1.61 21.75 -31.43
C GLU A 71 -2.24 20.90 -32.54
N PRO A 72 -3.00 19.84 -32.16
CA PRO A 72 -3.73 19.04 -33.14
C PRO A 72 -4.93 19.83 -33.70
N CYS A 73 -5.18 19.73 -35.01
CA CYS A 73 -6.31 20.41 -35.65
C CYS A 73 -7.68 19.85 -35.24
N ASN A 74 -7.73 18.61 -34.74
CA ASN A 74 -8.95 17.87 -34.41
C ASN A 74 -9.94 17.64 -35.57
N GLN A 75 -9.60 18.05 -36.80
CA GLN A 75 -10.46 17.92 -37.97
C GLN A 75 -9.96 16.88 -38.98
N CYS A 76 -8.65 16.60 -39.03
CA CYS A 76 -8.10 15.62 -39.97
C CYS A 76 -8.45 14.17 -39.61
N LEU A 77 -8.36 13.27 -40.59
CA LEU A 77 -8.65 11.84 -40.44
C LEU A 77 -7.86 11.21 -39.28
N ASN A 78 -6.58 11.57 -39.13
CA ASN A 78 -5.73 11.06 -38.04
C ASN A 78 -6.22 11.53 -36.67
N CYS A 79 -6.61 12.80 -36.52
CA CYS A 79 -7.13 13.29 -35.25
C CYS A 79 -8.48 12.64 -34.92
N GLN A 80 -9.37 12.48 -35.92
CA GLN A 80 -10.67 11.85 -35.73
C GLN A 80 -10.54 10.37 -35.35
N SER A 81 -9.67 9.61 -36.03
CA SER A 81 -9.44 8.18 -35.74
C SER A 81 -8.84 7.95 -34.35
N ILE A 82 -7.91 8.81 -33.92
CA ILE A 82 -7.34 8.75 -32.56
C ILE A 82 -8.41 9.12 -31.51
N THR A 83 -9.29 10.08 -31.80
CA THR A 83 -10.40 10.45 -30.89
C THR A 83 -11.39 9.30 -30.74
N ALA A 84 -11.72 8.64 -31.85
CA ALA A 84 -12.62 7.50 -31.87
C ALA A 84 -12.00 6.21 -31.29
N GLY A 85 -10.68 6.18 -31.07
CA GLY A 85 -9.96 5.00 -30.60
C GLY A 85 -9.78 3.92 -31.67
N SER A 86 -9.94 4.26 -32.95
CA SER A 86 -9.84 3.32 -34.08
C SER A 86 -8.53 3.46 -34.87
N SER A 87 -7.58 4.24 -34.36
CA SER A 87 -6.28 4.44 -35.00
C SER A 87 -5.39 3.20 -34.86
N LEU A 88 -4.76 2.78 -35.96
CA LEU A 88 -3.79 1.67 -35.97
C LEU A 88 -2.41 2.11 -35.43
N ASP A 89 -2.13 3.41 -35.47
CA ASP A 89 -0.83 3.99 -35.11
C ASP A 89 -0.78 4.45 -33.66
N VAL A 90 -1.90 4.46 -32.94
CA VAL A 90 -1.96 4.81 -31.52
C VAL A 90 -2.57 3.64 -30.76
N LEU A 91 -1.73 2.95 -29.97
CA LEU A 91 -2.16 1.82 -29.16
C LEU A 91 -2.19 2.22 -27.68
N GLU A 92 -3.38 2.20 -27.09
CA GLU A 92 -3.59 2.40 -25.65
C GLU A 92 -3.67 1.03 -24.97
N ILE A 93 -2.78 0.80 -24.00
CA ILE A 93 -2.68 -0.44 -23.22
C ILE A 93 -2.85 -0.08 -21.76
N ASP A 94 -3.84 -0.68 -21.12
CA ASP A 94 -3.96 -0.63 -19.67
C ASP A 94 -3.09 -1.75 -19.08
N ALA A 95 -2.00 -1.36 -18.43
CA ALA A 95 -1.10 -2.31 -17.77
C ALA A 95 -1.81 -3.05 -16.63
N ALA A 96 -2.90 -2.51 -16.05
CA ALA A 96 -3.65 -3.21 -15.02
C ALA A 96 -4.37 -4.46 -15.56
N SER A 97 -4.70 -4.51 -16.84
CA SER A 97 -5.30 -5.67 -17.52
C SER A 97 -4.28 -6.51 -18.29
N ASN A 98 -3.21 -5.89 -18.77
CA ASN A 98 -2.17 -6.51 -19.60
C ASN A 98 -0.83 -6.50 -18.86
N ARG A 99 -0.77 -7.18 -17.70
CA ARG A 99 0.39 -7.13 -16.79
C ARG A 99 1.55 -8.03 -17.26
N GLY A 100 1.23 -9.05 -18.06
CA GLY A 100 2.11 -10.16 -18.36
C GLY A 100 3.28 -9.83 -19.28
N ILE A 101 4.25 -10.73 -19.30
CA ILE A 101 5.43 -10.62 -20.15
C ILE A 101 5.09 -10.84 -21.64
N ASP A 102 4.08 -11.68 -21.92
CA ASP A 102 3.76 -12.08 -23.29
C ASP A 102 3.14 -10.91 -24.07
N GLU A 103 2.25 -10.13 -23.45
CA GLU A 103 1.67 -8.94 -24.08
C GLU A 103 2.74 -7.89 -24.43
N ILE A 104 3.74 -7.73 -23.55
CA ILE A 104 4.86 -6.83 -23.80
C ILE A 104 5.82 -7.39 -24.87
N ARG A 105 6.01 -8.70 -24.96
CA ARG A 105 6.79 -9.32 -26.03
C ARG A 105 6.12 -9.12 -27.38
N GLU A 106 4.80 -9.35 -27.46
CA GLU A 106 4.03 -9.05 -28.67
C GLU A 106 4.12 -7.57 -29.04
N LEU A 107 4.04 -6.67 -28.04
CA LEU A 107 4.22 -5.25 -28.27
C LEU A 107 5.58 -4.98 -28.92
N ARG A 108 6.66 -5.56 -28.37
CA ARG A 108 8.03 -5.38 -28.87
C ARG A 108 8.19 -5.85 -30.32
N GLU A 109 7.54 -6.94 -30.69
CA GLU A 109 7.53 -7.40 -32.09
C GLU A 109 6.78 -6.41 -32.99
N ARG A 110 5.63 -5.90 -32.53
CA ARG A 110 4.83 -4.92 -33.27
C ARG A 110 5.51 -3.56 -33.42
N VAL A 111 6.41 -3.20 -32.50
CA VAL A 111 7.16 -1.94 -32.50
C VAL A 111 8.11 -1.80 -33.70
N GLN A 112 8.53 -2.91 -34.31
CA GLN A 112 9.45 -2.88 -35.47
C GLN A 112 8.76 -2.44 -36.77
N PHE A 113 7.42 -2.47 -36.83
CA PHE A 113 6.67 -2.11 -38.03
C PHE A 113 6.37 -0.61 -38.08
N VAL A 114 6.67 -0.04 -39.25
CA VAL A 114 6.43 1.36 -39.62
C VAL A 114 4.93 1.71 -39.50
N PRO A 115 4.58 2.93 -39.04
CA PRO A 115 3.19 3.38 -38.98
C PRO A 115 2.50 3.37 -40.35
N SER A 116 1.20 3.09 -40.36
CA SER A 116 0.40 2.90 -41.58
C SER A 116 -0.30 4.16 -42.08
N GLY A 117 -0.65 5.10 -41.19
CA GLY A 117 -1.32 6.37 -41.53
C GLY A 117 -0.73 7.62 -40.87
N GLY A 118 0.09 7.47 -39.83
CA GLY A 118 0.75 8.53 -39.09
C GLY A 118 2.25 8.66 -39.38
N ARG A 119 2.87 9.70 -38.80
CA ARG A 119 4.33 9.88 -38.80
C ARG A 119 5.02 9.02 -37.74
N PHE A 120 4.33 8.82 -36.61
CA PHE A 120 4.83 8.09 -35.46
C PHE A 120 3.82 7.03 -35.01
N ARG A 121 4.34 5.90 -34.56
CA ARG A 121 3.59 4.89 -33.83
C ARG A 121 3.70 5.18 -32.34
N VAL A 122 2.58 5.48 -31.69
CA VAL A 122 2.52 5.92 -30.30
C VAL A 122 1.94 4.82 -29.42
N TYR A 123 2.70 4.40 -28.42
CA TYR A 123 2.27 3.42 -27.42
C TYR A 123 1.98 4.15 -26.11
N ILE A 124 0.71 4.18 -25.70
CA ILE A 124 0.27 4.76 -24.43
C ILE A 124 0.07 3.60 -23.46
N ILE A 125 0.93 3.49 -22.45
CA ILE A 125 0.83 2.46 -21.41
C ILE A 125 0.34 3.13 -20.13
N ASP A 126 -0.92 2.92 -19.77
CA ASP A 126 -1.53 3.46 -18.55
C ASP A 126 -1.28 2.55 -17.36
N GLU A 127 -1.20 3.14 -16.17
CA GLU A 127 -0.84 2.48 -14.90
C GLU A 127 0.37 1.54 -14.99
N VAL A 128 1.46 1.99 -15.64
CA VAL A 128 2.65 1.17 -15.93
C VAL A 128 3.28 0.53 -14.69
N HIS A 129 3.05 1.07 -13.50
CA HIS A 129 3.50 0.48 -12.23
C HIS A 129 2.87 -0.90 -11.93
N MET A 130 1.82 -1.29 -12.65
CA MET A 130 1.16 -2.59 -12.53
C MET A 130 1.83 -3.70 -13.35
N LEU A 131 2.81 -3.37 -14.22
CA LEU A 131 3.56 -4.36 -14.97
C LEU A 131 4.43 -5.23 -14.06
N THR A 132 4.63 -6.50 -14.45
CA THR A 132 5.60 -7.35 -13.75
C THR A 132 7.04 -6.92 -14.03
N THR A 133 7.97 -7.37 -13.18
CA THR A 133 9.41 -7.13 -13.34
C THR A 133 9.95 -7.62 -14.68
N GLU A 134 9.46 -8.76 -15.16
CA GLU A 134 9.89 -9.35 -16.43
C GLU A 134 9.36 -8.54 -17.62
N ALA A 135 8.11 -8.05 -17.52
CA ALA A 135 7.51 -7.14 -18.50
C ALA A 135 8.31 -5.82 -18.60
N PHE A 136 8.73 -5.24 -17.47
CA PHE A 136 9.61 -4.07 -17.46
C PHE A 136 10.95 -4.33 -18.16
N ASN A 137 11.59 -5.48 -17.88
CA ASN A 137 12.86 -5.85 -18.52
C ASN A 137 12.71 -6.08 -20.04
N ALA A 138 11.56 -6.58 -20.48
CA ALA A 138 11.25 -6.73 -21.89
C ALA A 138 11.11 -5.36 -22.60
N LEU A 139 10.55 -4.36 -21.92
CA LEU A 139 10.46 -2.97 -22.43
C LEU A 139 11.81 -2.25 -22.45
N LEU A 140 12.72 -2.54 -21.51
CA LEU A 140 14.01 -1.84 -21.41
C LEU A 140 14.81 -1.88 -22.71
N LYS A 141 14.88 -3.05 -23.38
CA LYS A 141 15.59 -3.19 -24.67
C LYS A 141 15.05 -2.23 -25.73
N THR A 142 13.74 -2.03 -25.74
CA THR A 142 13.06 -1.16 -26.71
C THR A 142 13.14 0.32 -26.34
N LEU A 143 13.22 0.64 -25.05
CA LEU A 143 13.44 2.01 -24.58
C LEU A 143 14.90 2.46 -24.73
N GLU A 144 15.86 1.52 -24.73
CA GLU A 144 17.28 1.78 -24.97
C GLU A 144 17.58 2.07 -26.45
N GLU A 145 17.02 1.26 -27.35
CA GLU A 145 17.23 1.39 -28.79
C GLU A 145 15.87 1.49 -29.52
N PRO A 146 15.13 2.60 -29.32
CA PRO A 146 13.82 2.77 -29.94
C PRO A 146 13.95 3.03 -31.45
N PRO A 147 13.07 2.45 -32.29
CA PRO A 147 12.98 2.84 -33.68
C PRO A 147 12.60 4.33 -33.79
N GLY A 148 13.18 5.05 -34.74
CA GLY A 148 12.98 6.51 -34.88
C GLY A 148 11.53 6.94 -35.18
N HIS A 149 10.64 6.00 -35.51
CA HIS A 149 9.22 6.24 -35.76
C HIS A 149 8.32 5.87 -34.56
N VAL A 150 8.89 5.58 -33.37
CA VAL A 150 8.14 5.09 -32.22
C VAL A 150 8.24 6.06 -31.04
N ILE A 151 7.10 6.30 -30.39
CA ILE A 151 7.01 7.12 -29.18
C ILE A 151 6.29 6.33 -28.09
N PHE A 152 6.93 6.20 -26.93
CA PHE A 152 6.33 5.63 -25.73
C PHE A 152 5.82 6.74 -24.81
N VAL A 153 4.59 6.59 -24.34
CA VAL A 153 4.00 7.43 -23.30
C VAL A 153 3.55 6.54 -22.16
N LEU A 154 4.34 6.52 -21.09
CA LEU A 154 4.07 5.75 -19.89
C LEU A 154 3.32 6.66 -18.90
N ALA A 155 2.21 6.21 -18.35
CA ALA A 155 1.49 6.93 -17.31
C ALA A 155 1.45 6.11 -16.02
N THR A 156 1.67 6.75 -14.88
CA THR A 156 1.61 6.10 -13.56
C THR A 156 1.07 7.03 -12.49
N THR A 157 0.29 6.46 -11.57
CA THR A 157 -0.06 7.09 -10.30
C THR A 157 1.03 6.93 -9.24
N GLU A 158 1.88 5.91 -9.34
CA GLU A 158 2.90 5.56 -8.35
C GLU A 158 4.31 5.55 -8.98
N ALA A 159 4.93 6.73 -9.08
CA ALA A 159 6.25 6.89 -9.68
C ALA A 159 7.36 6.08 -8.98
N HIS A 160 7.23 5.85 -7.67
CA HIS A 160 8.22 5.15 -6.85
C HIS A 160 8.27 3.63 -7.11
N LYS A 161 7.20 3.06 -7.69
CA LYS A 161 7.16 1.65 -8.10
C LYS A 161 7.80 1.39 -9.46
N VAL A 162 8.08 2.45 -10.23
CA VAL A 162 8.72 2.34 -11.54
C VAL A 162 10.25 2.21 -11.35
N PRO A 163 10.90 1.21 -11.96
CA PRO A 163 12.34 1.05 -11.88
C PRO A 163 13.12 2.30 -12.32
N THR A 164 14.19 2.63 -11.61
CA THR A 164 15.07 3.78 -11.93
C THR A 164 15.70 3.66 -13.32
N THR A 165 15.87 2.44 -13.82
CA THR A 165 16.35 2.14 -15.18
C THR A 165 15.41 2.66 -16.27
N ILE A 166 14.11 2.76 -16.01
CA ILE A 166 13.13 3.37 -16.93
C ILE A 166 13.09 4.88 -16.74
N LEU A 167 13.15 5.34 -15.49
CA LEU A 167 13.17 6.77 -15.18
C LEU A 167 14.32 7.51 -15.88
N SER A 168 15.49 6.88 -15.99
CA SER A 168 16.65 7.48 -16.65
C SER A 168 16.53 7.60 -18.17
N ARG A 169 15.62 6.84 -18.79
CA ARG A 169 15.42 6.76 -20.25
C ARG A 169 14.16 7.49 -20.72
N CYS A 170 13.34 7.96 -19.79
CA CYS A 170 12.11 8.68 -20.10
C CYS A 170 12.22 10.16 -19.71
N GLN A 171 11.62 11.03 -20.51
CA GLN A 171 11.38 12.41 -20.08
C GLN A 171 10.22 12.43 -19.07
N ARG A 172 10.52 12.72 -17.81
CA ARG A 172 9.53 12.74 -16.72
C ARG A 172 8.75 14.06 -16.68
N PHE A 173 7.43 13.94 -16.56
CA PHE A 173 6.50 15.03 -16.32
C PHE A 173 5.63 14.72 -15.11
N ASP A 174 5.68 15.60 -14.10
CA ASP A 174 4.89 15.46 -12.88
C ASP A 174 3.61 16.30 -12.97
N PHE A 175 2.47 15.62 -12.86
CA PHE A 175 1.13 16.17 -12.82
C PHE A 175 0.72 16.39 -11.37
N HIS A 176 0.25 17.60 -11.07
CA HIS A 176 -0.18 17.98 -9.73
C HIS A 176 -1.71 17.87 -9.60
N ARG A 177 -2.22 17.85 -8.36
CA ARG A 177 -3.66 17.98 -8.14
C ARG A 177 -4.15 19.32 -8.69
N ILE A 178 -5.29 19.32 -9.36
CA ILE A 178 -5.89 20.54 -9.91
C ILE A 178 -6.40 21.40 -8.75
N ALA A 179 -6.17 22.71 -8.80
CA ALA A 179 -6.66 23.63 -7.78
C ALA A 179 -8.20 23.59 -7.71
N LEU A 180 -8.76 23.70 -6.50
CA LEU A 180 -10.22 23.63 -6.30
C LEU A 180 -10.96 24.72 -7.10
N ALA A 181 -10.38 25.92 -7.20
CA ALA A 181 -10.93 27.03 -7.98
C ALA A 181 -11.04 26.69 -9.47
N ASP A 182 -9.97 26.16 -10.07
CA ASP A 182 -9.92 25.78 -11.48
C ASP A 182 -10.91 24.64 -11.79
N LEU A 183 -11.03 23.69 -10.87
CA LEU A 183 -11.95 22.56 -10.98
C LEU A 183 -13.41 23.03 -10.90
N ALA A 184 -13.72 23.93 -9.96
CA ALA A 184 -15.05 24.54 -9.84
C ALA A 184 -15.42 25.35 -11.09
N GLU A 185 -14.51 26.18 -11.61
CA GLU A 185 -14.73 26.95 -12.84
C GLU A 185 -15.03 26.04 -14.03
N ARG A 186 -14.25 24.97 -14.18
CA ARG A 186 -14.46 24.02 -15.27
C ARG A 186 -15.78 23.27 -15.15
N LEU A 187 -16.16 22.84 -13.95
CA LEU A 187 -17.46 22.22 -13.71
C LEU A 187 -18.62 23.17 -14.01
N ARG A 188 -18.52 24.48 -13.70
CA ARG A 188 -19.54 25.47 -14.10
C ARG A 188 -19.71 25.55 -15.61
N VAL A 189 -18.61 25.53 -16.36
CA VAL A 189 -18.66 25.54 -17.83
C VAL A 189 -19.38 24.30 -18.35
N VAL A 190 -19.09 23.13 -17.78
CA VAL A 190 -19.73 21.86 -18.16
C VAL A 190 -21.22 21.88 -17.81
N ALA A 191 -21.58 22.26 -16.59
CA ALA A 191 -22.96 22.33 -16.13
C ALA A 191 -23.80 23.27 -17.00
N LYS A 192 -23.28 24.47 -17.33
CA LYS A 192 -23.96 25.42 -18.23
C LYS A 192 -24.20 24.86 -19.62
N LYS A 193 -23.20 24.20 -20.23
CA LYS A 193 -23.35 23.64 -21.58
C LYS A 193 -24.29 22.42 -21.63
N GLN A 194 -24.34 21.65 -20.55
CA GLN A 194 -25.26 20.50 -20.43
C GLN A 194 -26.65 20.88 -19.89
N ASN A 195 -26.91 22.18 -19.66
CA ASN A 195 -28.14 22.68 -19.03
C ASN A 195 -28.44 22.04 -17.66
N ILE A 196 -27.41 21.70 -16.90
CA ILE A 196 -27.52 21.16 -15.54
C ILE A 196 -27.59 22.36 -14.58
N SER A 197 -28.69 22.48 -13.86
CA SER A 197 -28.82 23.47 -12.78
C SER A 197 -28.20 22.91 -11.50
N ILE A 198 -27.14 23.52 -10.99
CA ILE A 198 -26.45 23.10 -9.76
C ILE A 198 -26.31 24.28 -8.80
N SER A 199 -26.58 24.04 -7.52
CA SER A 199 -26.32 25.02 -6.47
C SER A 199 -24.80 25.18 -6.22
N GLU A 200 -24.32 26.38 -5.89
CA GLU A 200 -22.88 26.60 -5.63
C GLU A 200 -22.39 25.75 -4.44
N GLU A 201 -23.23 25.49 -3.44
CA GLU A 201 -22.91 24.61 -2.30
C GLU A 201 -22.69 23.16 -2.74
N ALA A 202 -23.58 22.63 -3.59
CA ALA A 202 -23.46 21.29 -4.17
C ALA A 202 -22.20 21.17 -5.06
N LEU A 203 -21.93 22.20 -5.86
CA LEU A 203 -20.73 22.26 -6.70
C LEU A 203 -19.46 22.17 -5.85
N MET A 204 -19.39 22.96 -4.77
CA MET A 204 -18.23 22.97 -3.88
C MET A 204 -18.08 21.65 -3.11
N ALA A 205 -19.19 20.99 -2.75
CA ALA A 205 -19.15 19.64 -2.18
C ALA A 205 -18.51 18.64 -3.15
N ILE A 206 -18.93 18.61 -4.42
CA ILE A 206 -18.33 17.75 -5.45
C ILE A 206 -16.84 18.04 -5.64
N VAL A 207 -16.46 19.32 -5.72
CA VAL A 207 -15.07 19.76 -5.89
C VAL A 207 -14.19 19.28 -4.74
N ARG A 208 -14.67 19.39 -3.49
CA ARG A 208 -13.96 18.93 -2.30
C ARG A 208 -13.79 17.42 -2.30
N THR A 209 -14.84 16.67 -2.62
CA THR A 209 -14.79 15.20 -2.69
C THR A 209 -13.89 14.70 -3.83
N ALA A 210 -13.84 15.41 -4.96
CA ALA A 210 -13.02 15.04 -6.09
C ALA A 210 -11.51 15.22 -5.84
N GLU A 211 -11.11 15.93 -4.78
CA GLU A 211 -9.73 15.95 -4.30
C GLU A 211 -8.68 16.41 -5.35
N GLY A 212 -9.10 17.21 -6.34
CA GLY A 212 -8.27 17.69 -7.45
C GLY A 212 -8.21 16.74 -8.67
N GLY A 213 -9.04 15.70 -8.71
CA GLY A 213 -9.24 14.79 -9.84
C GLY A 213 -10.42 15.20 -10.72
N MET A 214 -10.15 15.66 -11.95
CA MET A 214 -11.17 16.11 -12.89
C MET A 214 -12.11 14.99 -13.35
N ARG A 215 -11.59 13.77 -13.53
CA ARG A 215 -12.39 12.60 -13.92
C ARG A 215 -13.44 12.27 -12.85
N ASP A 216 -13.03 12.31 -11.59
CA ASP A 216 -13.90 11.97 -10.46
C ASP A 216 -14.95 13.06 -10.27
N ALA A 217 -14.55 14.34 -10.36
CA ALA A 217 -15.45 15.48 -10.36
C ALA A 217 -16.56 15.41 -11.42
N LEU A 218 -16.20 15.12 -12.68
CA LEU A 218 -17.18 14.98 -13.76
C LEU A 218 -18.07 13.75 -13.57
N SER A 219 -17.52 12.65 -13.04
CA SER A 219 -18.30 11.44 -12.78
C SER A 219 -19.32 11.65 -11.66
N LEU A 220 -18.96 12.42 -10.63
CA LEU A 220 -19.87 12.81 -9.55
C LEU A 220 -20.95 13.77 -10.04
N LEU A 221 -20.59 14.76 -10.85
CA LEU A 221 -21.58 15.67 -11.46
C LEU A 221 -22.58 14.91 -12.33
N ASP A 222 -22.11 13.96 -13.13
CA ASP A 222 -22.93 13.09 -13.98
C ASP A 222 -23.92 12.25 -13.15
N GLN A 223 -23.44 11.61 -12.08
CA GLN A 223 -24.28 10.85 -11.15
C GLN A 223 -25.33 11.72 -10.46
N CYS A 224 -24.95 12.93 -10.00
CA CYS A 224 -25.89 13.84 -9.34
C CYS A 224 -26.93 14.39 -10.32
N ALA A 225 -26.53 14.66 -11.57
CA ALA A 225 -27.46 15.09 -12.62
C ALA A 225 -28.43 13.98 -13.04
N GLY A 226 -28.03 12.71 -12.96
CA GLY A 226 -28.92 11.57 -13.18
C GLY A 226 -29.86 11.28 -12.01
N PHE A 227 -29.54 11.76 -10.81
CA PHE A 227 -30.35 11.57 -9.60
C PHE A 227 -31.36 12.70 -9.37
N ALA A 228 -30.99 13.94 -9.66
CA ALA A 228 -31.83 15.12 -9.41
C ALA A 228 -32.84 15.35 -10.56
N ASP A 229 -34.10 15.65 -10.22
CA ASP A 229 -35.16 15.90 -11.20
C ASP A 229 -35.01 17.24 -11.95
N SER A 230 -34.39 18.26 -11.34
CA SER A 230 -34.31 19.60 -11.95
C SER A 230 -33.12 20.43 -11.49
N VAL A 231 -32.83 20.47 -10.19
CA VAL A 231 -31.70 21.22 -9.62
C VAL A 231 -30.92 20.30 -8.70
N VAL A 232 -29.61 20.17 -8.93
CA VAL A 232 -28.70 19.44 -8.05
C VAL A 232 -28.49 20.25 -6.77
N SER A 233 -29.12 19.79 -5.70
CA SER A 233 -29.00 20.35 -4.35
C SER A 233 -27.85 19.70 -3.56
N LEU A 234 -27.48 20.31 -2.43
CA LEU A 234 -26.48 19.73 -1.52
C LEU A 234 -26.96 18.39 -0.93
N GLU A 235 -28.27 18.23 -0.73
CA GLU A 235 -28.87 16.99 -0.21
C GLU A 235 -28.72 15.85 -1.22
N ASP A 236 -28.96 16.11 -2.51
CA ASP A 236 -28.79 15.13 -3.58
C ASP A 236 -27.33 14.65 -3.68
N VAL A 237 -26.39 15.59 -3.62
CA VAL A 237 -24.95 15.27 -3.59
C VAL A 237 -24.63 14.39 -2.38
N ASN A 238 -25.20 14.70 -1.21
CA ASN A 238 -24.96 13.91 -0.01
C ASN A 238 -25.55 12.49 -0.09
N GLN A 239 -26.71 12.34 -0.71
CA GLN A 239 -27.33 11.04 -0.95
C GLN A 239 -26.51 10.21 -1.93
N VAL A 240 -26.10 10.78 -3.07
CA VAL A 240 -25.30 10.10 -4.09
C VAL A 240 -23.92 9.71 -3.56
N LEU A 241 -23.27 10.62 -2.83
CA LEU A 241 -21.98 10.34 -2.23
C LEU A 241 -22.10 9.38 -1.03
N GLY A 242 -23.30 9.18 -0.47
CA GLY A 242 -23.46 8.59 0.85
C GLY A 242 -22.69 9.35 1.93
N THR A 243 -22.37 10.64 1.70
CA THR A 243 -21.78 11.51 2.73
C THR A 243 -22.82 11.75 3.80
N VAL A 244 -22.34 11.78 5.03
CA VAL A 244 -23.17 12.18 6.14
C VAL A 244 -23.33 13.71 6.09
N SER A 245 -24.52 14.20 6.40
CA SER A 245 -24.75 15.65 6.39
C SER A 245 -23.86 16.32 7.43
N GLU A 246 -23.35 17.51 7.11
CA GLU A 246 -22.59 18.33 8.07
C GLU A 246 -23.41 18.64 9.34
N THR A 247 -24.74 18.54 9.28
CA THR A 247 -25.62 18.63 10.45
C THR A 247 -25.47 17.44 11.39
N LEU A 248 -25.40 16.22 10.88
CA LEU A 248 -25.25 15.02 11.70
C LEU A 248 -23.83 14.93 12.30
N LEU A 249 -22.81 15.34 11.54
CA LEU A 249 -21.44 15.45 12.05
C LEU A 249 -21.35 16.45 13.21
N ALA A 250 -21.97 17.62 13.05
CA ALA A 250 -22.04 18.62 14.11
C ALA A 250 -22.78 18.11 15.34
N GLN A 251 -23.93 17.44 15.16
CA GLN A 251 -24.67 16.81 16.28
C GLN A 251 -23.86 15.73 16.98
N THR A 252 -23.04 14.98 16.23
CA THR A 252 -22.14 13.97 16.81
C THR A 252 -21.07 14.63 17.67
N VAL A 253 -20.47 15.72 17.20
CA VAL A 253 -19.49 16.49 17.99
C VAL A 253 -20.14 17.15 19.21
N ASP A 254 -21.36 17.69 19.08
CA ASP A 254 -22.10 18.27 20.21
C ASP A 254 -22.42 17.20 21.26
N ALA A 255 -22.89 16.02 20.84
CA ALA A 255 -23.17 14.90 21.74
C ALA A 255 -21.89 14.33 22.39
N LEU A 256 -20.76 14.36 21.68
CA LEU A 256 -19.44 14.05 22.25
C LEU A 256 -19.03 15.08 23.30
N ALA A 257 -19.30 16.38 23.09
CA ALA A 257 -18.96 17.44 24.03
C ALA A 257 -19.83 17.40 25.30
N GLN A 258 -21.08 16.98 25.16
CA GLN A 258 -22.06 16.86 26.25
C GLN A 258 -21.97 15.52 27.01
N ASN A 259 -21.09 14.60 26.58
CA ASN A 259 -20.95 13.25 27.13
C ASN A 259 -22.28 12.46 27.14
N GLU A 260 -23.03 12.50 26.03
CA GLU A 260 -24.31 11.80 25.88
C GLU A 260 -24.18 10.54 24.99
N PRO A 261 -23.77 9.37 25.53
CA PRO A 261 -23.58 8.16 24.73
C PRO A 261 -24.87 7.65 24.09
N ALA A 262 -26.03 7.84 24.74
CA ALA A 262 -27.33 7.45 24.18
C ALA A 262 -27.65 8.24 22.89
N THR A 263 -27.34 9.53 22.85
CA THR A 263 -27.55 10.37 21.68
C THR A 263 -26.62 9.95 20.53
N LEU A 264 -25.35 9.61 20.83
CA LEU A 264 -24.38 9.10 19.85
C LEU A 264 -24.82 7.80 19.20
N LEU A 265 -25.33 6.83 19.99
CA LEU A 265 -25.81 5.55 19.46
C LEU A 265 -27.01 5.72 18.52
N ARG A 266 -27.94 6.64 18.83
CA ARG A 266 -29.06 6.97 17.93
C ARG A 266 -28.58 7.61 16.62
N LEU A 267 -27.58 8.49 16.67
CA LEU A 267 -27.01 9.09 15.47
C LEU A 267 -26.35 8.04 14.57
N VAL A 268 -25.65 7.06 15.14
CA VAL A 268 -25.09 5.93 14.37
C VAL A 268 -26.20 5.09 13.73
N GLU A 269 -27.28 4.82 14.48
CA GLU A 269 -28.44 4.12 13.94
C GLU A 269 -29.07 4.88 12.77
N GLU A 270 -29.18 6.21 12.87
CA GLU A 270 -29.66 7.07 11.78
C GLU A 270 -28.76 7.00 10.54
N VAL A 271 -27.43 7.04 10.69
CA VAL A 271 -26.49 6.85 9.58
C VAL A 271 -26.72 5.52 8.86
N VAL A 272 -26.87 4.44 9.65
CA VAL A 272 -27.05 3.08 9.11
C VAL A 272 -28.42 2.94 8.43
N ASN A 273 -29.48 3.49 9.01
CA ASN A 273 -30.84 3.45 8.44
C ASN A 273 -30.94 4.26 7.14
N GLN A 274 -30.14 5.31 7.00
CA GLN A 274 -30.00 6.06 5.74
C GLN A 274 -29.13 5.32 4.69
N GLY A 275 -28.61 4.13 5.00
CA GLY A 275 -27.78 3.34 4.10
C GLY A 275 -26.38 3.90 3.85
N LYS A 276 -25.92 4.81 4.72
CA LYS A 276 -24.62 5.49 4.56
C LYS A 276 -23.47 4.61 5.04
N ASP A 277 -22.29 4.80 4.43
CA ASP A 277 -21.09 4.03 4.80
C ASP A 277 -20.52 4.51 6.14
N VAL A 278 -20.52 3.62 7.13
CA VAL A 278 -20.01 3.86 8.50
C VAL A 278 -18.53 4.26 8.49
N ARG A 279 -17.70 3.67 7.64
CA ARG A 279 -16.27 4.05 7.52
C ARG A 279 -16.11 5.42 6.90
N LYS A 280 -16.97 5.76 5.95
CA LYS A 280 -16.99 7.12 5.38
C LYS A 280 -17.40 8.14 6.43
N PHE A 281 -18.41 7.86 7.25
CA PHE A 281 -18.79 8.71 8.38
C PHE A 281 -17.63 8.99 9.33
N VAL A 282 -16.81 7.98 9.67
CA VAL A 282 -15.62 8.19 10.52
C VAL A 282 -14.59 9.09 9.84
N ARG A 283 -14.33 8.90 8.54
CA ARG A 283 -13.42 9.78 7.78
C ARG A 283 -13.92 11.23 7.74
N ASP A 284 -15.23 11.41 7.52
CA ASP A 284 -15.85 12.73 7.51
C ASP A 284 -15.81 13.37 8.91
N LEU A 285 -15.97 12.59 9.98
CA LEU A 285 -15.81 13.04 11.38
C LEU A 285 -14.37 13.46 11.69
N ILE A 286 -13.37 12.70 11.25
CA ILE A 286 -11.95 13.07 11.38
C ILE A 286 -11.66 14.39 10.66
N GLY A 287 -12.20 14.55 9.44
CA GLY A 287 -12.13 15.79 8.68
C GLY A 287 -12.74 16.97 9.44
N TYR A 288 -13.94 16.79 9.98
CA TYR A 288 -14.64 17.81 10.76
C TYR A 288 -13.88 18.20 12.04
N LEU A 289 -13.33 17.23 12.78
CA LEU A 289 -12.49 17.49 13.97
C LEU A 289 -11.20 18.24 13.62
N ARG A 290 -10.59 17.92 12.46
CA ARG A 290 -9.43 18.66 11.94
C ARG A 290 -9.81 20.10 11.61
N ASP A 291 -10.96 20.34 11.01
CA ASP A 291 -11.42 21.69 10.69
C ASP A 291 -11.65 22.52 11.97
N LEU A 292 -12.24 21.93 13.01
CA LEU A 292 -12.36 22.55 14.34
C LEU A 292 -10.99 22.90 14.94
N LEU A 293 -10.01 21.98 14.84
CA LEU A 293 -8.64 22.22 15.31
C LEU A 293 -7.97 23.38 14.56
N LEU A 294 -8.15 23.45 13.23
CA LEU A 294 -7.61 24.53 12.40
C LEU A 294 -8.23 25.88 12.73
N ILE A 295 -9.55 25.92 12.97
CA ILE A 295 -10.26 27.14 13.40
C ILE A 295 -9.76 27.59 14.78
N ARG A 296 -9.53 26.64 15.70
CA ARG A 296 -9.07 26.94 17.06
C ARG A 296 -7.65 27.50 17.11
N LEU A 297 -6.76 27.08 16.21
CA LEU A 297 -5.36 27.53 16.14
C LEU A 297 -5.17 28.92 15.51
N GLY A 298 -6.16 29.44 14.76
CA GLY A 298 -6.31 30.86 14.48
C GLY A 298 -5.68 31.45 13.20
N ASP A 299 -6.50 32.29 12.55
CA ASP A 299 -6.26 33.55 11.81
C ASP A 299 -5.42 33.63 10.52
N ARG A 300 -4.60 32.65 10.14
CA ARG A 300 -3.87 32.71 8.84
C ARG A 300 -4.22 31.64 7.83
N THR A 301 -5.13 30.74 8.19
CA THR A 301 -5.54 29.57 7.41
C THR A 301 -6.98 29.62 6.93
N SER A 302 -7.65 30.78 7.02
CA SER A 302 -8.98 31.04 6.45
C SER A 302 -9.05 30.83 4.93
N GLN A 303 -7.91 30.72 4.24
CA GLN A 303 -7.86 30.33 2.81
C GLN A 303 -7.90 28.81 2.56
N LEU A 304 -7.69 27.96 3.58
CA LEU A 304 -7.70 26.50 3.42
C LEU A 304 -9.08 25.88 3.66
N VAL A 305 -9.97 26.59 4.36
CA VAL A 305 -11.31 26.11 4.74
C VAL A 305 -12.34 26.97 4.01
N ILE A 306 -12.66 26.59 2.76
CA ILE A 306 -13.77 27.20 2.02
C ILE A 306 -15.05 26.58 2.59
N VAL A 307 -15.58 27.18 3.65
CA VAL A 307 -16.85 26.83 4.30
C VAL A 307 -17.77 28.05 4.20
N SER A 308 -19.07 27.82 3.97
CA SER A 308 -20.07 28.89 3.89
C SER A 308 -20.09 29.73 5.16
N GLU A 309 -20.39 31.03 5.04
CA GLU A 309 -20.42 31.97 6.17
C GLU A 309 -21.30 31.48 7.33
N THR A 310 -22.43 30.85 7.04
CA THR A 310 -23.35 30.27 8.03
C THR A 310 -22.74 29.12 8.84
N ASN A 311 -21.85 28.32 8.23
CA ASN A 311 -21.24 27.17 8.88
C ASN A 311 -20.00 27.57 9.70
N GLN A 312 -19.34 28.67 9.34
CA GLN A 312 -18.20 29.20 10.09
C GLN A 312 -18.58 29.61 11.53
N GLU A 313 -19.73 30.24 11.73
CA GLU A 313 -20.18 30.64 13.08
C GLU A 313 -20.39 29.43 13.99
N ARG A 314 -21.09 28.40 13.50
CA ARG A 314 -21.33 27.16 14.26
C ARG A 314 -20.03 26.40 14.56
N LEU A 315 -19.15 26.26 13.57
CA LEU A 315 -17.84 25.63 13.75
C LEU A 315 -16.98 26.40 14.76
N THR A 316 -17.04 27.73 14.76
CA THR A 316 -16.30 28.56 15.72
C THR A 316 -16.83 28.39 17.13
N LEU A 317 -18.15 28.31 17.31
CA LEU A 317 -18.77 28.01 18.60
C LEU A 317 -18.36 26.64 19.13
N GLN A 318 -18.43 25.60 18.28
CA GLN A 318 -18.01 24.24 18.65
C GLN A 318 -16.51 24.17 18.94
N ALA A 319 -15.67 24.81 18.13
CA ALA A 319 -14.22 24.81 18.32
C ALA A 319 -13.82 25.39 19.68
N ASN A 320 -14.57 26.38 20.18
CA ASN A 320 -14.34 26.97 21.50
C ASN A 320 -14.74 26.07 22.68
N GLN A 321 -15.58 25.06 22.46
CA GLN A 321 -15.97 24.10 23.51
C GLN A 321 -14.89 23.04 23.76
N TRP A 322 -13.96 22.85 22.81
CA TRP A 322 -12.94 21.81 22.90
C TRP A 322 -11.54 22.39 23.17
N PRO A 323 -10.78 21.82 24.12
CA PRO A 323 -9.35 22.12 24.24
C PRO A 323 -8.58 21.47 23.08
N THR A 324 -7.54 22.16 22.60
CA THR A 324 -6.71 21.73 21.46
C THR A 324 -6.15 20.32 21.63
N GLU A 325 -5.70 19.98 22.85
CA GLU A 325 -5.15 18.66 23.18
C GLU A 325 -6.20 17.55 23.01
N ARG A 326 -7.45 17.82 23.37
CA ARG A 326 -8.55 16.85 23.25
C ARG A 326 -8.94 16.62 21.80
N LEU A 327 -8.95 17.67 20.96
CA LEU A 327 -9.19 17.53 19.52
C LEU A 327 -8.12 16.63 18.87
N ILE A 328 -6.84 16.81 19.24
CA ILE A 328 -5.74 15.98 18.74
C ILE A 328 -5.91 14.52 19.19
N GLN A 329 -6.26 14.28 20.46
CA GLN A 329 -6.55 12.93 20.98
C GLN A 329 -7.68 12.25 20.20
N LEU A 330 -8.80 12.95 19.99
CA LEU A 330 -9.94 12.41 19.24
C LEU A 330 -9.57 12.08 17.80
N ILE A 331 -8.82 12.97 17.11
CA ILE A 331 -8.34 12.71 15.75
C ILE A 331 -7.49 11.43 15.70
N HIS A 332 -6.56 11.26 16.64
CA HIS A 332 -5.73 10.04 16.72
C HIS A 332 -6.56 8.79 17.01
N HIS A 333 -7.50 8.87 17.96
CA HIS A 333 -8.38 7.77 18.31
C HIS A 333 -9.22 7.31 17.10
N PHE A 334 -9.93 8.23 16.44
CA PHE A 334 -10.75 7.89 15.27
C PHE A 334 -9.92 7.46 14.06
N THR A 335 -8.70 7.98 13.89
CA THR A 335 -7.79 7.53 12.82
C THR A 335 -7.36 6.07 13.03
N ARG A 336 -7.08 5.67 14.28
CA ARG A 336 -6.81 4.26 14.62
C ARG A 336 -8.02 3.38 14.33
N VAL A 337 -9.19 3.80 14.81
CA VAL A 337 -10.46 3.09 14.59
C VAL A 337 -10.77 2.92 13.10
N GLU A 338 -10.59 3.95 12.27
CA GLU A 338 -10.79 3.88 10.82
C GLU A 338 -9.91 2.81 10.16
N SER A 339 -8.64 2.73 10.56
CA SER A 339 -7.71 1.72 10.04
C SER A 339 -8.08 0.28 10.43
N GLU A 340 -8.61 0.09 11.65
CA GLU A 340 -9.02 -1.21 12.19
C GLU A 340 -10.35 -1.67 11.56
N MET A 341 -11.25 -0.73 11.28
CA MET A 341 -12.52 -0.99 10.58
C MET A 341 -12.35 -1.62 9.19
N LYS A 342 -11.17 -1.48 8.56
CA LYS A 342 -10.87 -2.14 7.29
C LYS A 342 -10.93 -3.67 7.40
N TRP A 343 -10.59 -4.23 8.56
CA TRP A 343 -10.48 -5.67 8.80
C TRP A 343 -11.55 -6.21 9.75
N ALA A 344 -12.36 -5.33 10.34
CA ALA A 344 -13.41 -5.69 11.27
C ALA A 344 -14.57 -6.43 10.57
N ILE A 345 -15.06 -7.50 11.19
CA ILE A 345 -16.26 -8.24 10.75
C ILE A 345 -17.51 -7.35 10.88
N GLN A 346 -17.55 -6.51 11.91
CA GLN A 346 -18.67 -5.59 12.17
C GLN A 346 -18.18 -4.17 12.47
N PRO A 347 -18.00 -3.33 11.43
CA PRO A 347 -17.55 -1.94 11.59
C PRO A 347 -18.50 -1.09 12.44
N ARG A 348 -19.81 -1.39 12.45
CA ARG A 348 -20.82 -0.67 13.23
C ARG A 348 -20.54 -0.73 14.73
N TRP A 349 -20.38 -1.93 15.29
CA TRP A 349 -20.15 -2.10 16.73
C TRP A 349 -18.84 -1.46 17.19
N MET A 350 -17.82 -1.51 16.33
CA MET A 350 -16.54 -0.84 16.58
C MET A 350 -16.72 0.69 16.66
N LEU A 351 -17.52 1.27 15.76
CA LEU A 351 -17.88 2.69 15.84
C LEU A 351 -18.63 3.01 17.14
N GLU A 352 -19.68 2.26 17.44
CA GLU A 352 -20.51 2.46 18.64
C GLU A 352 -19.65 2.39 19.92
N ALA A 353 -18.76 1.40 20.03
CA ALA A 353 -17.82 1.29 21.14
C ALA A 353 -16.86 2.49 21.20
N SER A 354 -16.24 2.86 20.08
CA SER A 354 -15.30 3.99 20.03
C SER A 354 -15.93 5.34 20.40
N LEU A 355 -17.19 5.58 20.00
CA LEU A 355 -17.92 6.80 20.35
C LEU A 355 -18.24 6.85 21.84
N VAL A 356 -18.60 5.72 22.44
CA VAL A 356 -18.84 5.62 23.89
C VAL A 356 -17.53 5.80 24.68
N GLU A 357 -16.43 5.21 24.22
CA GLU A 357 -15.09 5.40 24.81
C GLU A 357 -14.65 6.87 24.75
N ALA A 358 -14.82 7.50 23.58
CA ALA A 358 -14.49 8.90 23.36
C ALA A 358 -15.34 9.86 24.23
N ALA A 359 -16.63 9.60 24.40
CA ALA A 359 -17.52 10.36 25.27
C ALA A 359 -17.24 10.14 26.77
N SER A 360 -16.79 8.94 27.15
CA SER A 360 -16.54 8.63 28.56
C SER A 360 -15.15 9.09 29.04
N GLY A 361 -14.32 9.64 28.14
CA GLY A 361 -12.94 10.02 28.46
C GLY A 361 -12.04 8.83 28.80
N TYR A 362 -12.48 7.60 28.53
CA TYR A 362 -11.74 6.38 28.82
C TYR A 362 -10.67 6.17 27.75
N ASP A 363 -9.54 6.86 27.89
CA ASP A 363 -8.29 6.38 27.31
C ASP A 363 -7.72 5.31 28.24
N SER A 364 -7.63 4.07 27.77
CA SER A 364 -6.92 2.99 28.48
C SER A 364 -5.45 3.34 28.75
N ASP A 365 -4.88 4.29 28.00
CA ASP A 365 -3.46 4.68 28.02
C ASP A 365 -3.18 6.06 28.66
N SER A 366 -4.18 6.77 29.18
CA SER A 366 -3.91 8.07 29.80
C SER A 366 -3.32 7.94 31.21
N LEU A 367 -2.40 8.85 31.52
CA LEU A 367 -1.76 9.02 32.83
C LEU A 367 -2.80 9.31 33.94
N GLU A 368 -3.99 9.81 33.59
CA GLU A 368 -5.10 10.06 34.51
C GLU A 368 -5.83 8.78 34.91
N THR A 369 -5.98 7.83 33.97
CA THR A 369 -6.54 6.49 34.25
C THR A 369 -5.60 5.71 35.19
N LEU A 370 -4.29 5.88 35.01
CA LEU A 370 -3.27 5.38 35.94
C LEU A 370 -3.37 6.09 37.29
N LYS A 371 -3.52 7.42 37.36
CA LYS A 371 -3.72 8.15 38.62
C LYS A 371 -4.98 7.70 39.36
N HIS A 372 -6.11 7.54 38.67
CA HIS A 372 -7.36 7.10 39.29
C HIS A 372 -7.27 5.64 39.80
N ARG A 373 -6.54 4.77 39.07
CA ARG A 373 -6.22 3.41 39.56
C ARG A 373 -5.28 3.44 40.76
N VAL A 374 -4.32 4.35 40.78
CA VAL A 374 -3.41 4.55 41.93
C VAL A 374 -4.16 5.10 43.14
N GLU A 375 -5.03 6.10 42.98
CA GLU A 375 -5.88 6.63 44.07
C GLU A 375 -6.83 5.57 44.63
N LEU A 376 -7.42 4.72 43.79
CA LEU A 376 -8.24 3.59 44.22
C LEU A 376 -7.41 2.53 44.99
N LEU A 377 -6.19 2.25 44.52
CA LEU A 377 -5.26 1.36 45.22
C LEU A 377 -4.79 1.94 46.55
N GLU A 378 -4.49 3.24 46.62
CA GLU A 378 -4.12 3.96 47.83
C GLU A 378 -5.27 4.00 48.85
N LYS A 379 -6.51 4.20 48.40
CA LYS A 379 -7.70 4.07 49.27
C LYS A 379 -7.89 2.65 49.79
N HIS A 380 -7.71 1.63 48.97
CA HIS A 380 -7.80 0.23 49.42
C HIS A 380 -6.66 -0.15 50.37
N LEU A 381 -5.44 0.34 50.16
CA LEU A 381 -4.31 0.17 51.09
C LEU A 381 -4.54 0.93 52.40
N GLY A 382 -5.10 2.14 52.35
CA GLY A 382 -5.48 2.91 53.54
C GLY A 382 -6.60 2.25 54.36
N GLN A 383 -7.51 1.50 53.73
CA GLN A 383 -8.54 0.72 54.42
C GLN A 383 -7.99 -0.59 55.03
N LEU A 384 -6.96 -1.19 54.44
CA LEU A 384 -6.24 -2.32 55.02
C LEU A 384 -5.34 -1.90 56.20
N ILE A 385 -4.98 -0.62 56.27
CA ILE A 385 -4.18 -0.02 57.34
C ILE A 385 -5.09 0.92 58.17
N GLY A 386 -6.16 0.36 58.73
CA GLY A 386 -6.97 0.99 59.78
C GLY A 386 -6.40 0.68 61.19
N PRO A 387 -6.68 1.52 62.21
CA PRO A 387 -5.77 1.73 63.33
C PRO A 387 -5.82 0.61 64.38
N GLY A 388 -4.65 0.06 64.69
CA GLY A 388 -4.35 -0.57 65.99
C GLY A 388 -4.08 -2.08 65.99
N LYS A 389 -2.80 -2.47 65.91
CA LYS A 389 -2.06 -3.01 67.06
C LYS A 389 -0.59 -3.28 66.72
N GLN A 390 0.27 -2.65 67.52
CA GLN A 390 1.70 -2.92 67.65
C GLN A 390 1.95 -4.31 68.25
N VAL A 391 2.94 -5.03 67.72
CA VAL A 391 3.85 -5.95 68.44
C VAL A 391 5.13 -6.02 67.58
N GLY A 392 6.35 -5.83 68.04
CA GLY A 392 6.89 -5.56 69.37
C GLY A 392 8.36 -5.18 69.22
N ASP A 393 8.81 -4.35 70.15
CA ASP A 393 10.16 -3.80 70.26
C ASP A 393 11.04 -4.77 71.07
N GLN A 394 12.21 -5.16 70.55
CA GLN A 394 13.35 -5.61 71.36
C GLN A 394 14.67 -5.13 70.75
N ALA A 395 15.11 -4.00 71.32
CA ALA A 395 16.46 -3.51 71.55
C ALA A 395 17.65 -4.44 71.21
N VAL A 396 18.62 -3.87 70.48
CA VAL A 396 20.05 -4.03 70.77
C VAL A 396 20.67 -2.64 70.93
N GLN A 397 21.18 -2.39 72.13
CA GLN A 397 21.91 -1.19 72.53
C GLN A 397 23.37 -1.25 72.08
N SER A 398 23.94 -0.12 71.67
CA SER A 398 25.13 0.46 72.31
C SER A 398 25.37 1.88 71.79
N ASN A 399 25.75 2.76 72.72
CA ASN A 399 25.85 4.22 72.59
C ASN A 399 27.36 4.64 72.64
N PRO A 400 27.75 5.92 72.69
CA PRO A 400 28.61 6.60 71.69
C PRO A 400 30.01 7.00 72.21
N VAL A 401 30.85 7.59 71.34
CA VAL A 401 32.05 8.37 71.76
C VAL A 401 32.12 9.71 71.03
N VAL A 402 32.41 10.74 71.81
CA VAL A 402 32.55 12.18 71.53
C VAL A 402 34.03 12.51 71.29
N GLU A 403 34.38 13.43 70.36
CA GLU A 403 35.21 14.61 70.66
C GLU A 403 35.44 15.57 69.47
N LYS A 404 35.62 16.85 69.84
CA LYS A 404 35.63 18.08 69.04
C LYS A 404 37.04 18.44 68.52
N ASN A 405 37.09 19.18 67.40
CA ASN A 405 37.63 20.56 67.26
C ASN A 405 38.02 20.85 65.79
N LYS A 406 37.33 21.79 65.12
CA LYS A 406 37.66 23.23 64.94
C LYS A 406 38.90 23.51 64.07
N ALA A 407 38.66 24.10 62.90
CA ALA A 407 39.25 25.37 62.47
C ALA A 407 38.38 25.99 61.38
N ALA A 408 38.31 27.31 61.38
CA ALA A 408 37.30 28.15 60.74
C ALA A 408 37.86 29.00 59.60
N SER A 409 36.98 29.86 59.06
CA SER A 409 37.17 31.02 58.19
C SER A 409 37.11 30.73 56.69
N SER A 410 36.16 31.24 55.88
CA SER A 410 35.43 32.52 55.76
C SER A 410 35.98 33.39 54.62
N LEU A 411 35.07 33.64 53.66
CA LEU A 411 34.78 34.92 52.99
C LEU A 411 35.42 35.29 51.64
N LYS A 412 34.49 35.75 50.79
CA LYS A 412 34.54 36.81 49.75
C LYS A 412 35.11 36.43 48.37
N SER A 413 34.65 36.93 47.23
CA SER A 413 33.46 37.64 46.70
C SER A 413 33.91 38.24 45.34
N ILE A 414 32.96 38.63 44.45
CA ILE A 414 33.14 39.50 43.26
C ILE A 414 33.61 38.73 42.00
N SER A 415 33.10 38.87 40.76
CA SER A 415 32.43 39.98 40.03
C SER A 415 31.64 39.48 38.80
N GLU A 416 30.76 40.37 38.35
CA GLU A 416 29.90 40.43 37.15
C GLU A 416 30.59 40.29 35.77
N GLY A 417 29.79 40.03 34.73
CA GLY A 417 30.14 40.34 33.33
C GLY A 417 29.38 39.56 32.24
N VAL A 418 28.25 40.09 31.76
CA VAL A 418 27.52 39.78 30.49
C VAL A 418 28.20 40.57 29.33
N PRO A 419 27.96 40.46 27.98
CA PRO A 419 27.09 39.62 27.10
C PRO A 419 27.77 39.00 25.84
N GLY A 420 27.01 38.19 25.07
CA GLY A 420 26.96 38.37 23.59
C GLY A 420 27.17 37.15 22.66
N ALA A 421 26.30 37.09 21.65
CA ALA A 421 26.47 36.57 20.28
C ALA A 421 26.16 35.08 19.93
N VAL A 422 25.09 34.93 19.12
CA VAL A 422 24.90 34.14 17.87
C VAL A 422 25.50 32.72 17.76
N PRO A 423 24.73 31.73 17.27
CA PRO A 423 25.29 30.62 16.51
C PRO A 423 24.92 30.71 15.02
N GLU A 424 25.92 31.02 14.20
CA GLU A 424 25.96 30.74 12.77
C GLU A 424 26.48 29.30 12.52
N LYS A 425 26.11 28.77 11.35
CA LYS A 425 26.44 27.47 10.74
C LYS A 425 27.84 26.90 11.03
N PRO A 426 28.01 25.57 10.92
CA PRO A 426 29.27 24.96 10.51
C PRO A 426 29.21 24.45 9.05
N LYS A 427 30.11 24.97 8.20
CA LYS A 427 30.60 24.31 6.99
C LYS A 427 31.92 23.60 7.31
N GLN A 428 32.04 22.38 6.80
CA GLN A 428 33.24 21.72 6.26
C GLN A 428 34.48 21.54 7.15
N SER A 429 34.79 20.27 7.43
CA SER A 429 36.18 19.80 7.51
C SER A 429 36.44 18.78 6.39
N LYS A 430 37.42 19.09 5.54
CA LYS A 430 38.07 18.18 4.61
C LYS A 430 39.13 17.40 5.39
N LEU A 431 39.18 16.08 5.21
CA LEU A 431 40.40 15.30 5.41
C LEU A 431 40.56 14.35 4.23
N LEU A 432 41.79 14.35 3.73
CA LEU A 432 42.28 13.73 2.51
C LEU A 432 42.23 12.20 2.56
N THR A 433 41.96 11.55 1.42
CA THR A 433 42.63 10.29 1.04
C THR A 433 42.51 10.04 -0.47
N GLN A 434 43.60 9.53 -1.01
CA GLN A 434 43.92 9.28 -2.42
C GLN A 434 43.30 7.97 -2.95
N PRO A 435 43.43 7.67 -4.26
CA PRO A 435 42.42 6.95 -5.05
C PRO A 435 42.57 5.43 -4.98
N VAL A 436 41.44 4.72 -5.04
CA VAL A 436 41.40 3.26 -5.24
C VAL A 436 40.87 2.99 -6.64
N GLN A 437 41.68 2.25 -7.40
CA GLN A 437 41.48 1.85 -8.79
C GLN A 437 40.25 0.97 -8.99
N GLN A 438 39.61 1.19 -10.13
CA GLN A 438 38.59 0.35 -10.74
C GLN A 438 39.08 -1.10 -10.89
N ARG A 439 38.24 -2.06 -10.49
CA ARG A 439 38.27 -3.41 -11.06
C ARG A 439 36.89 -3.76 -11.56
N GLU A 440 36.84 -3.90 -12.88
CA GLU A 440 35.77 -4.52 -13.65
C GLU A 440 35.52 -5.94 -13.13
N ILE A 441 34.26 -6.28 -12.86
CA ILE A 441 33.84 -7.67 -12.72
C ILE A 441 33.13 -8.01 -14.02
N SER A 442 33.89 -8.64 -14.92
CA SER A 442 33.38 -9.34 -16.08
C SER A 442 32.68 -10.61 -15.60
N GLU A 443 31.36 -10.70 -15.79
CA GLU A 443 30.60 -11.91 -15.54
C GLU A 443 30.65 -12.79 -16.79
N GLN A 444 31.67 -13.66 -16.83
CA GLN A 444 31.80 -14.73 -17.82
C GLN A 444 30.87 -15.89 -17.45
N LEU A 445 30.14 -16.38 -18.46
CA LEU A 445 29.33 -17.59 -18.41
C LEU A 445 30.15 -18.80 -17.89
N PRO A 446 29.56 -19.71 -17.09
CA PRO A 446 30.19 -20.97 -16.76
C PRO A 446 30.28 -21.88 -18.00
N PRO A 447 31.42 -22.55 -18.24
CA PRO A 447 31.55 -23.59 -19.27
C PRO A 447 30.96 -24.94 -18.82
N GLU A 448 30.63 -25.77 -19.80
CA GLU A 448 30.22 -27.18 -19.66
C GLU A 448 31.27 -28.06 -18.96
N PRO A 449 30.86 -29.20 -18.35
CA PRO A 449 31.71 -29.99 -17.47
C PRO A 449 32.69 -30.88 -18.26
N SER A 450 33.99 -30.72 -17.96
CA SER A 450 35.05 -31.63 -18.42
C SER A 450 35.55 -32.51 -17.26
N ASP A 451 35.74 -33.80 -17.58
CA ASP A 451 36.22 -34.91 -16.77
C ASP A 451 37.39 -34.59 -15.82
N ILE A 452 37.25 -35.01 -14.55
CA ILE A 452 38.36 -35.29 -13.65
C ILE A 452 38.13 -36.63 -12.95
N LYS A 453 39.03 -37.59 -13.20
CA LYS A 453 39.15 -38.87 -12.49
C LYS A 453 39.78 -38.69 -11.08
N PRO A 454 39.47 -39.60 -10.14
CA PRO A 454 39.70 -39.40 -8.71
C PRO A 454 41.10 -39.85 -8.24
N PRO A 455 41.51 -39.43 -7.03
CA PRO A 455 42.27 -40.34 -6.18
C PRO A 455 41.78 -40.44 -4.73
N ALA A 456 41.73 -41.71 -4.32
CA ALA A 456 42.08 -42.27 -3.01
C ALA A 456 41.08 -42.17 -1.84
N GLU A 457 40.48 -43.33 -1.59
CA GLU A 457 39.77 -43.77 -0.39
C GLU A 457 40.54 -43.51 0.92
N LYS A 458 39.82 -42.96 1.91
CA LYS A 458 39.94 -43.40 3.30
C LYS A 458 38.53 -43.62 3.87
N GLN A 459 38.39 -44.78 4.47
CA GLN A 459 37.17 -45.39 5.00
C GLN A 459 36.66 -44.66 6.24
N SER A 460 35.36 -44.33 6.26
CA SER A 460 34.44 -44.84 7.28
C SER A 460 33.00 -44.62 6.82
N THR A 461 32.40 -45.69 6.32
CA THR A 461 30.96 -45.90 6.18
C THR A 461 30.28 -45.67 7.52
N GLY A 462 29.67 -44.50 7.69
CA GLY A 462 28.59 -44.30 8.65
C GLY A 462 27.30 -44.29 7.84
N GLU A 463 26.44 -45.29 8.03
CA GLU A 463 25.06 -45.24 7.54
C GLU A 463 24.43 -43.92 8.02
N LEU A 464 23.96 -43.09 7.09
CA LEU A 464 23.17 -41.91 7.42
C LEU A 464 21.90 -42.39 8.14
N ASN A 465 21.87 -42.20 9.44
CA ASN A 465 20.72 -42.51 10.29
C ASN A 465 20.01 -41.19 10.65
N LEU A 466 18.69 -41.26 10.86
CA LEU A 466 17.83 -40.12 11.23
C LEU A 466 18.42 -39.29 12.40
N THR A 467 19.12 -39.95 13.31
CA THR A 467 19.79 -39.33 14.48
C THR A 467 20.94 -38.39 14.10
N LEU A 468 21.72 -38.72 13.05
CA LEU A 468 22.79 -37.85 12.54
C LEU A 468 22.21 -36.63 11.81
N ILE A 469 21.12 -36.81 11.07
CA ILE A 469 20.42 -35.73 10.36
C ILE A 469 19.81 -34.74 11.34
N GLN A 470 19.17 -35.23 12.43
CA GLN A 470 18.65 -34.37 13.49
C GLN A 470 19.77 -33.62 14.25
N ALA A 471 20.91 -34.27 14.50
CA ALA A 471 22.04 -33.63 15.19
C ALA A 471 22.68 -32.50 14.36
N GLN A 472 22.77 -32.67 13.04
CA GLN A 472 23.34 -31.68 12.11
C GLN A 472 22.30 -30.75 11.48
N TRP A 473 21.02 -30.87 11.86
CA TRP A 473 19.92 -30.04 11.34
C TRP A 473 20.15 -28.54 11.54
N LYS A 474 20.75 -28.15 12.68
CA LYS A 474 21.10 -26.74 12.96
C LYS A 474 22.09 -26.17 11.94
N GLN A 475 23.06 -26.97 11.51
CA GLN A 475 24.06 -26.59 10.52
C GLN A 475 23.44 -26.42 9.13
N PHE A 476 22.49 -27.29 8.77
CA PHE A 476 21.68 -27.13 7.57
C PHE A 476 20.83 -25.85 7.60
N MET A 477 20.16 -25.57 8.73
CA MET A 477 19.34 -24.37 8.89
C MET A 477 20.15 -23.08 8.79
N GLU A 478 21.39 -23.07 9.29
CA GLU A 478 22.31 -21.94 9.12
C GLU A 478 22.79 -21.77 7.66
N ALA A 479 23.08 -22.86 6.96
CA ALA A 479 23.44 -22.83 5.54
C ALA A 479 22.26 -22.32 4.68
N LEU A 480 21.04 -22.77 4.97
CA LEU A 480 19.81 -22.32 4.32
C LEU A 480 19.54 -20.83 4.56
N ARG A 481 19.81 -20.33 5.78
CA ARG A 481 19.67 -18.90 6.12
C ARG A 481 20.63 -18.02 5.32
N LYS A 482 21.88 -18.47 5.10
CA LYS A 482 22.89 -17.72 4.33
C LYS A 482 22.53 -17.62 2.85
N ARG A 483 21.89 -18.65 2.29
CA ARG A 483 21.52 -18.69 0.87
C ARG A 483 20.17 -18.05 0.58
N SER A 484 19.20 -18.18 1.48
CA SER A 484 17.87 -17.57 1.32
C SER A 484 17.12 -17.47 2.65
N ILE A 485 16.90 -16.24 3.12
CA ILE A 485 16.18 -15.95 4.37
C ILE A 485 14.71 -16.41 4.30
N SER A 486 14.08 -16.31 3.12
CA SER A 486 12.69 -16.71 2.89
C SER A 486 12.48 -18.22 2.99
N LEU A 487 13.37 -19.06 2.43
CA LEU A 487 13.26 -20.52 2.55
C LEU A 487 13.60 -20.98 3.97
N HIS A 488 14.53 -20.30 4.65
CA HIS A 488 14.81 -20.57 6.05
C HIS A 488 13.57 -20.40 6.93
N ALA A 489 12.78 -19.35 6.73
CA ALA A 489 11.53 -19.14 7.47
C ALA A 489 10.46 -20.22 7.18
N LEU A 490 10.42 -20.73 5.94
CA LEU A 490 9.48 -21.80 5.55
C LEU A 490 9.88 -23.16 6.12
N VAL A 491 11.18 -23.47 6.14
CA VAL A 491 11.72 -24.75 6.61
C VAL A 491 11.93 -24.79 8.13
N LEU A 492 11.97 -23.64 8.80
CA LEU A 492 12.02 -23.54 10.28
C LEU A 492 10.88 -24.29 10.97
N GLU A 493 9.77 -24.46 10.25
CA GLU A 493 8.55 -25.05 10.77
C GLU A 493 8.32 -26.48 10.27
N ALA A 494 9.34 -27.03 9.61
CA ALA A 494 9.41 -28.42 9.18
C ALA A 494 10.39 -29.20 10.07
N GLU A 495 10.00 -30.41 10.45
CA GLU A 495 10.83 -31.32 11.22
C GLU A 495 11.10 -32.60 10.43
N PRO A 496 12.35 -33.08 10.35
CA PRO A 496 12.68 -34.32 9.66
C PRO A 496 12.15 -35.52 10.46
N THR A 497 11.21 -36.26 9.87
CA THR A 497 10.52 -37.37 10.54
C THR A 497 10.96 -38.76 10.10
N ASP A 498 11.35 -38.92 8.83
CA ASP A 498 11.67 -40.24 8.29
C ASP A 498 12.76 -40.17 7.22
N TRP A 499 13.53 -41.25 7.09
CA TRP A 499 14.63 -41.40 6.15
C TRP A 499 14.59 -42.79 5.50
N LEU A 500 14.33 -42.84 4.19
CA LEU A 500 14.28 -44.07 3.41
C LEU A 500 14.98 -43.84 2.07
N GLU A 501 15.95 -44.71 1.74
CA GLU A 501 16.61 -44.81 0.41
C GLU A 501 17.02 -43.47 -0.22
N GLY A 502 17.65 -42.57 0.53
CA GLY A 502 18.14 -41.29 -0.01
C GLY A 502 17.12 -40.14 -0.04
N THR A 503 15.90 -40.38 0.46
CA THR A 503 14.83 -39.36 0.54
C THR A 503 14.51 -39.00 1.99
N LEU A 504 14.67 -37.72 2.31
CA LEU A 504 14.32 -37.16 3.63
C LEU A 504 12.86 -36.70 3.63
N ARG A 505 12.07 -37.22 4.57
CA ARG A 505 10.69 -36.77 4.79
C ARG A 505 10.66 -35.62 5.78
N LEU A 506 10.18 -34.47 5.32
CA LEU A 506 9.96 -33.26 6.13
C LEU A 506 8.48 -33.15 6.48
N SER A 507 8.16 -33.20 7.77
CA SER A 507 6.81 -33.03 8.27
C SER A 507 6.55 -31.57 8.66
N PHE A 508 5.46 -31.00 8.17
CA PHE A 508 5.01 -29.65 8.55
C PHE A 508 3.90 -29.73 9.60
N ARG A 509 3.91 -28.79 10.54
CA ARG A 509 2.87 -28.68 11.60
C ARG A 509 1.48 -28.38 10.98
N LYS A 510 0.41 -28.89 11.62
CA LYS A 510 -0.98 -28.71 11.18
C LYS A 510 -1.34 -27.23 10.98
N GLY A 511 -2.06 -26.94 9.89
CA GLY A 511 -2.54 -25.59 9.53
C GLY A 511 -1.66 -24.79 8.55
N ARG A 512 -0.51 -25.32 8.13
CA ARG A 512 0.45 -24.58 7.26
C ARG A 512 0.66 -25.20 5.87
N ASN A 513 -0.43 -25.54 5.19
CA ASN A 513 -0.41 -26.08 3.83
C ASN A 513 0.34 -25.17 2.82
N PHE A 514 0.27 -23.85 3.02
CA PHE A 514 0.96 -22.88 2.17
C PHE A 514 2.49 -23.03 2.24
N HIS A 515 3.04 -23.36 3.41
CA HIS A 515 4.49 -23.49 3.61
C HIS A 515 4.99 -24.77 2.93
N ARG A 516 4.23 -25.86 3.04
CA ARG A 516 4.50 -27.12 2.33
C ARG A 516 4.52 -26.90 0.82
N GLN A 517 3.47 -26.27 0.28
CA GLN A 517 3.32 -26.03 -1.16
C GLN A 517 4.45 -25.16 -1.71
N LYS A 518 4.87 -24.13 -0.96
CA LYS A 518 6.00 -23.28 -1.29
C LYS A 518 7.35 -24.00 -1.31
N VAL A 519 7.59 -24.93 -0.37
CA VAL A 519 8.83 -25.73 -0.33
C VAL A 519 8.84 -26.81 -1.42
N GLU A 520 7.66 -27.30 -1.80
CA GLU A 520 7.45 -28.32 -2.84
C GLU A 520 7.49 -27.75 -4.28
N GLU A 521 7.40 -26.42 -4.44
CA GLU A 521 7.67 -25.74 -5.72
C GLU A 521 9.07 -26.10 -6.24
N THR A 522 9.17 -26.48 -7.52
CA THR A 522 10.37 -27.04 -8.16
C THR A 522 11.62 -26.19 -7.92
N ALA A 523 11.54 -24.87 -8.04
CA ALA A 523 12.66 -23.97 -7.80
C ALA A 523 13.19 -23.99 -6.35
N ASN A 524 12.28 -24.07 -5.37
CA ASN A 524 12.63 -24.05 -3.95
C ASN A 524 13.11 -25.43 -3.48
N LYS A 525 12.49 -26.49 -4.01
CA LYS A 525 12.88 -27.88 -3.76
C LYS A 525 14.32 -28.16 -4.19
N THR A 526 14.73 -27.72 -5.38
CA THR A 526 16.11 -27.91 -5.86
C THR A 526 17.15 -27.20 -4.99
N ILE A 527 16.83 -25.99 -4.50
CA ILE A 527 17.73 -25.23 -3.61
C ILE A 527 17.90 -25.95 -2.27
N VAL A 528 16.80 -26.48 -1.71
CA VAL A 528 16.84 -27.22 -0.44
C VAL A 528 17.62 -28.54 -0.60
N GLU A 529 17.40 -29.28 -1.69
CA GLU A 529 18.11 -30.54 -1.99
C GLU A 529 19.61 -30.31 -2.25
N GLU A 530 19.99 -29.21 -2.91
CA GLU A 530 21.40 -28.88 -3.15
C GLU A 530 22.14 -28.55 -1.85
N ILE A 531 21.53 -27.77 -0.96
CA ILE A 531 22.12 -27.40 0.33
C ILE A 531 22.20 -28.63 1.25
N LEU A 532 21.15 -29.47 1.26
CA LEU A 532 21.20 -30.76 1.97
C LEU A 532 22.34 -31.62 1.44
N SER A 533 22.50 -31.72 0.13
CA SER A 533 23.56 -32.53 -0.48
C SER A 533 24.97 -31.99 -0.19
N GLN A 534 25.12 -30.67 -0.06
CA GLN A 534 26.39 -30.03 0.33
C GLN A 534 26.72 -30.27 1.82
N VAL A 535 25.72 -30.19 2.70
CA VAL A 535 25.93 -30.33 4.16
C VAL A 535 26.23 -31.79 4.54
N PHE A 536 25.52 -32.74 3.92
CA PHE A 536 25.65 -34.17 4.23
C PHE A 536 26.57 -34.93 3.27
N GLN A 537 27.14 -34.24 2.27
CA GLN A 537 28.07 -34.80 1.26
C GLN A 537 27.55 -36.05 0.54
N GLN A 538 26.23 -36.14 0.35
CA GLN A 538 25.54 -37.22 -0.37
C GLN A 538 24.35 -36.64 -1.15
N PRO A 539 23.93 -37.21 -2.28
CA PRO A 539 22.76 -36.71 -3.03
C PRO A 539 21.47 -36.97 -2.23
N LEU A 540 20.83 -35.89 -1.75
CA LEU A 540 19.62 -35.96 -0.92
C LEU A 540 18.40 -35.43 -1.67
N ARG A 541 17.30 -36.17 -1.62
CA ARG A 541 15.98 -35.70 -2.09
C ARG A 541 15.06 -35.40 -0.93
N ILE A 542 14.10 -34.48 -1.13
CA ILE A 542 13.09 -34.17 -0.11
C ILE A 542 11.69 -34.59 -0.52
N CYS A 543 10.93 -35.08 0.44
CA CYS A 543 9.50 -35.32 0.34
C CYS A 543 8.79 -34.64 1.52
N CYS A 544 7.71 -33.89 1.27
CA CYS A 544 7.03 -33.12 2.29
C CYS A 544 5.71 -33.79 2.68
N SER A 545 5.50 -34.09 3.97
CA SER A 545 4.24 -34.64 4.49
C SER A 545 3.66 -33.74 5.59
N MET A 546 2.39 -33.94 5.95
CA MET A 546 1.78 -33.28 7.12
C MET A 546 1.92 -34.20 8.35
N GLN A 547 2.00 -33.62 9.54
CA GLN A 547 1.89 -34.40 10.79
C GLN A 547 0.43 -34.83 11.01
N ASP A 548 0.18 -36.14 11.01
CA ASP A 548 -1.03 -36.76 11.55
C ASP A 548 -0.81 -37.12 13.03
N SER A 549 -1.88 -37.06 13.82
CA SER A 549 -1.88 -37.02 15.30
C SER A 549 -1.18 -38.18 16.01
N ASP A 550 -0.60 -37.87 17.19
CA ASP A 550 -0.01 -38.79 18.16
C ASP A 550 -0.92 -39.99 18.52
N GLU A 551 -0.41 -41.22 18.35
CA GLU A 551 -0.72 -42.36 19.21
C GLU A 551 0.57 -43.12 19.59
N PRO A 552 0.67 -43.64 20.83
CA PRO A 552 1.93 -44.14 21.39
C PRO A 552 2.21 -45.60 20.98
N ASN A 553 3.46 -45.82 20.56
CA ASN A 553 4.25 -47.07 20.60
C ASN A 553 3.48 -48.37 20.97
N GLN A 554 3.05 -49.14 19.96
CA GLN A 554 2.74 -50.57 20.11
C GLN A 554 3.65 -51.39 19.19
N LYS A 555 4.35 -52.34 19.82
CA LYS A 555 5.17 -53.39 19.18
C LYS A 555 4.30 -54.27 18.27
N PRO A 556 4.89 -54.92 17.25
CA PRO A 556 4.16 -55.85 16.40
C PRO A 556 4.02 -57.19 17.14
N ASP A 557 2.79 -57.62 17.40
CA ASP A 557 2.47 -59.02 17.72
C ASP A 557 1.49 -59.60 16.69
N SER A 558 1.99 -60.64 16.01
CA SER A 558 1.32 -61.80 15.43
C SER A 558 -0.05 -61.69 14.70
N GLN A 559 0.02 -62.03 13.40
CA GLN A 559 -0.83 -62.97 12.65
C GLN A 559 -2.32 -62.64 12.39
N ASN A 560 -2.67 -62.40 11.11
CA ASN A 560 -3.29 -63.46 10.28
C ASN A 560 -3.29 -63.11 8.77
N PRO A 561 -3.05 -64.08 7.86
CA PRO A 561 -2.99 -63.88 6.41
C PRO A 561 -4.26 -64.41 5.72
N SER A 562 -5.12 -63.54 5.19
CA SER A 562 -6.05 -63.83 4.09
C SER A 562 -6.92 -62.61 3.81
N GLU A 563 -6.75 -62.03 2.63
CA GLU A 563 -7.62 -61.08 1.89
C GLU A 563 -6.74 -60.09 1.10
N LEU A 564 -5.92 -60.63 0.21
CA LEU A 564 -5.35 -59.91 -0.92
C LEU A 564 -5.71 -60.73 -2.15
N ASP A 565 -6.66 -60.24 -2.93
CA ASP A 565 -6.73 -60.36 -4.40
C ASP A 565 -8.10 -59.84 -4.90
N ASP A 566 -8.54 -58.67 -4.42
CA ASP A 566 -9.60 -57.92 -5.11
C ASP A 566 -8.95 -56.75 -5.87
N PRO A 567 -8.74 -56.86 -7.20
CA PRO A 567 -8.01 -55.86 -7.97
C PRO A 567 -8.75 -54.51 -8.04
N TRP A 568 -10.00 -54.43 -7.59
CA TRP A 568 -10.75 -53.17 -7.42
C TRP A 568 -10.34 -52.37 -6.18
N GLN A 569 -9.48 -52.89 -5.32
CA GLN A 569 -8.89 -52.15 -4.21
C GLN A 569 -7.61 -51.39 -4.60
N ASP A 570 -7.05 -51.67 -5.79
CA ASP A 570 -5.90 -50.92 -6.29
C ASP A 570 -6.30 -49.46 -6.59
N PRO A 571 -5.61 -48.45 -6.01
CA PRO A 571 -5.91 -47.04 -6.24
C PRO A 571 -5.85 -46.63 -7.72
N LEU A 572 -5.06 -47.31 -8.57
CA LEU A 572 -5.02 -47.06 -10.01
C LEU A 572 -6.29 -47.55 -10.72
N VAL A 573 -6.82 -48.70 -10.31
CA VAL A 573 -8.06 -49.27 -10.88
C VAL A 573 -9.27 -48.43 -10.46
N ARG A 574 -9.29 -47.94 -9.20
CA ARG A 574 -10.33 -47.00 -8.75
C ARG A 574 -10.27 -45.66 -9.48
N GLY A 575 -9.08 -45.10 -9.65
CA GLY A 575 -8.90 -43.87 -10.42
C GLY A 575 -9.33 -44.03 -11.88
N ALA A 576 -9.01 -45.17 -12.50
CA ALA A 576 -9.48 -45.47 -13.86
C ALA A 576 -11.00 -45.64 -13.92
N ALA A 577 -11.62 -46.29 -12.92
CA ALA A 577 -13.07 -46.50 -12.84
C ALA A 577 -13.85 -45.21 -12.70
N GLU A 578 -13.33 -44.23 -11.94
CA GLU A 578 -13.93 -42.90 -11.82
C GLU A 578 -13.87 -42.10 -13.12
N ILE A 579 -12.84 -42.30 -13.94
CA ILE A 579 -12.64 -41.55 -15.19
C ILE A 579 -13.40 -42.18 -16.36
N PHE A 580 -13.39 -43.51 -16.48
CA PHE A 580 -13.88 -44.22 -17.67
C PHE A 580 -15.19 -45.00 -17.45
N GLY A 581 -15.64 -45.13 -16.19
CA GLY A 581 -16.76 -45.96 -15.77
C GLY A 581 -16.36 -47.43 -15.62
N ALA A 582 -16.74 -48.05 -14.49
CA ALA A 582 -16.34 -49.42 -14.13
C ALA A 582 -16.68 -50.47 -15.21
N ASP A 583 -17.79 -50.28 -15.93
CA ASP A 583 -18.33 -51.20 -16.93
C ASP A 583 -17.45 -51.31 -18.20
N ARG A 584 -16.48 -50.40 -18.37
CA ARG A 584 -15.60 -50.33 -19.54
C ARG A 584 -14.16 -50.78 -19.24
N ILE A 585 -13.88 -51.20 -17.99
CA ILE A 585 -12.55 -51.61 -17.55
C ILE A 585 -12.48 -53.13 -17.50
N LYS A 586 -11.51 -53.70 -18.22
CA LYS A 586 -11.21 -55.12 -18.19
C LYS A 586 -9.83 -55.31 -17.58
N ILE A 587 -9.79 -55.73 -16.31
CA ILE A 587 -8.58 -56.06 -15.58
C ILE A 587 -8.10 -57.43 -16.10
N LYS A 588 -6.83 -57.53 -16.52
CA LYS A 588 -6.24 -58.73 -17.13
C LYS A 588 -5.14 -59.30 -16.27
#